data_AF-A0A954QQT7-F1
#
_entry.id   AF-A0A954QQT7-F1
#
_cell.length_a   1.000
_cell.length_b   1.000
_cell.length_c   1.000
_cell.angle_alpha   90.00
_cell.angle_beta   90.00
_cell.angle_gamma   90.00
#
_symmetry.space_group_name_H-M   'P 1'
#
loop_
_entity.id
_entity.type
_entity.pdbx_description
1 polymer ?
#
loop_
_entity_poly.entity_id
_entity_poly.type
_entity_poly.pdbx_seq_one_letter_code
_entity_poly.pdbx_strand_id
1 'polypeptide(L)' 'MSALEPAPQLLISVQAPTEVRDALQAGVDFIDVKDPRRGSLGAPSLDTLAAVV' A
#
# COMPACT_ATOMS: atom_id res chain seq x y z
N MET A 1 28.38 -1.07 20.96
CA MET A 1 27.06 -0.44 20.72
C MET A 1 26.39 -1.28 19.64
N SER A 2 25.36 -2.04 20.00
CA SER A 2 24.57 -2.81 19.02
C SER A 2 24.01 -1.83 17.99
N ALA A 3 24.05 -2.18 16.70
CA ALA A 3 23.24 -1.47 15.72
C ALA A 3 21.80 -1.48 16.23
N LEU A 4 21.16 -0.32 16.26
CA LEU A 4 19.75 -0.21 16.55
C LEU A 4 19.02 -1.03 15.48
N GLU A 5 18.19 -1.99 15.89
CA GLU A 5 17.32 -2.71 14.96
C GLU A 5 16.54 -1.69 14.12
N PRO A 6 16.37 -1.92 12.80
CA PRO A 6 15.63 -1.00 11.96
C PRO A 6 14.21 -0.84 12.49
N ALA A 7 13.73 0.42 12.50
CA ALA A 7 12.36 0.70 12.90
C ALA A 7 11.39 -0.08 11.97
N PRO A 8 10.22 -0.53 12.48
CA PRO A 8 9.24 -1.21 11.66
C PRO A 8 8.78 -0.30 10.52
N GLN A 9 8.64 -0.89 9.33
CA GLN A 9 8.13 -0.19 8.16
C GLN A 9 6.60 -0.28 8.10
N LEU A 10 5.96 0.80 7.66
CA LEU A 10 4.52 0.93 7.53
C LEU A 10 4.05 0.59 6.11
N LEU A 11 3.20 -0.43 6.01
CA LEU A 11 2.49 -0.80 4.80
C LEU A 11 1.00 -0.48 4.96
N ILE A 12 0.42 0.24 4.01
CA ILE A 12 -1.03 0.46 3.93
C ILE A 12 -1.57 -0.20 2.67
N SER A 13 -2.60 -1.04 2.85
CA SER A 13 -3.37 -1.56 1.73
C SER A 13 -4.42 -0.55 1.26
N VAL A 14 -4.43 -0.24 -0.03
CA VAL A 14 -5.45 0.59 -0.70
C VAL A 14 -6.23 -0.24 -1.72
N GLN A 15 -7.50 0.08 -1.90
CA GLN A 15 -8.37 -0.49 -2.92
C GLN A 15 -8.47 0.41 -4.16
N ALA A 16 -8.39 1.73 -3.99
CA ALA A 16 -8.65 2.70 -5.06
C ALA A 16 -7.56 3.77 -5.18
N PRO A 17 -7.36 4.36 -6.38
CA PRO A 17 -6.35 5.42 -6.60
C PRO A 17 -6.55 6.65 -5.71
N THR A 18 -7.79 6.94 -5.31
CA THR A 18 -8.11 8.08 -4.45
C THR A 18 -7.50 7.96 -3.05
N GLU A 19 -7.28 6.74 -2.55
CA GLU A 19 -6.72 6.48 -1.21
C GLU A 19 -5.20 6.62 -1.18
N VAL A 20 -4.54 6.53 -2.34
CA VAL A 20 -3.07 6.61 -2.47
C VAL A 20 -2.57 7.95 -1.95
N ARG A 21 -3.29 9.04 -2.22
CA ARG A 21 -2.88 10.38 -1.79
C ARG A 21 -2.82 10.48 -0.26
N ASP A 22 -3.81 9.93 0.43
CA ASP A 22 -3.89 9.96 1.88
C ASP A 22 -2.79 9.08 2.50
N ALA A 23 -2.52 7.91 1.90
CA ALA A 23 -1.41 7.04 2.31
C ALA A 23 -0.04 7.72 2.14
N LEU A 24 0.18 8.41 1.01
CA LEU A 24 1.42 9.18 0.79
C LEU A 24 1.59 10.31 1.81
N GLN A 25 0.51 11.04 2.11
CA GLN A 25 0.54 12.12 3.11
C GLN A 25 0.82 11.62 4.52
N ALA A 26 0.44 10.37 4.83
CA ALA A 26 0.75 9.72 6.10
C ALA A 26 2.22 9.25 6.23
N GLY A 27 3.01 9.30 5.14
CA GLY A 27 4.43 8.93 5.16
C GLY A 27 4.68 7.42 5.25
N VAL A 28 3.84 6.61 4.60
CA VAL A 28 4.01 5.14 4.56
C VAL A 28 5.25 4.73 3.78
N ASP A 29 5.84 3.60 4.15
CA ASP A 29 6.96 3.00 3.42
C ASP A 29 6.48 2.24 2.18
N PHE A 30 5.31 1.59 2.28
CA PHE A 30 4.74 0.79 1.20
C PHE A 30 3.25 1.02 1.02
N ILE A 31 2.83 1.08 -0.24
CA ILE A 31 1.42 1.04 -0.64
C ILE A 31 1.17 -0.30 -1.31
N ASP A 32 0.25 -1.06 -0.74
CA ASP A 32 -0.20 -2.37 -1.25
C ASP A 32 -1.55 -2.20 -1.95
N VAL A 33 -1.60 -2.35 -3.27
CA VAL A 33 -2.86 -2.24 -4.02
C VAL A 33 -3.51 -3.62 -4.08
N LYS A 34 -4.68 -3.78 -3.45
CA LYS A 34 -5.41 -5.06 -3.43
C LYS A 34 -6.92 -4.88 -3.61
N ASP A 35 -7.58 -5.93 -4.08
CA ASP A 35 -9.03 -6.01 -4.20
C ASP A 35 -9.61 -7.08 -3.25
N PRO A 36 -10.11 -6.70 -2.06
CA PRO A 36 -10.68 -7.65 -1.09
C PRO A 36 -11.91 -8.40 -1.63
N ARG A 37 -12.59 -7.89 -2.67
CA ARG A 37 -13.71 -8.58 -3.33
C ARG A 37 -13.26 -9.85 -4.06
N ARG A 38 -11.96 -9.97 -4.35
CA ARG A 38 -11.32 -11.12 -4.99
C ARG A 38 -10.55 -12.01 -3.99
N GLY A 39 -10.81 -11.84 -2.69
CA GLY A 39 -10.15 -12.56 -1.59
C GLY A 39 -9.23 -11.67 -0.76
N SER A 40 -8.71 -12.20 0.35
CA SER A 40 -7.90 -11.44 1.34
C SER A 40 -6.71 -10.69 0.72
N LEU A 41 -6.08 -11.30 -0.30
CA LEU A 41 -4.97 -10.74 -1.09
C LEU A 41 -5.35 -10.64 -2.58
N GLY A 42 -6.62 -10.36 -2.86
CA GLY A 42 -7.13 -10.34 -4.23
C GLY A 42 -6.36 -9.33 -5.10
N ALA A 43 -5.98 -9.74 -6.31
CA ALA A 43 -5.27 -8.85 -7.22
C ALA A 43 -6.18 -7.69 -7.69
N PRO A 44 -5.69 -6.45 -7.80
CA PRO A 44 -6.46 -5.36 -8.40
C PRO A 44 -6.65 -5.56 -9.91
N SER A 45 -7.48 -4.73 -10.53
CA SER A 45 -7.52 -4.65 -11.99
C SER A 45 -6.26 -3.96 -12.53
N LEU A 46 -5.89 -4.23 -13.79
CA LEU A 46 -4.75 -3.53 -14.42
C LEU A 46 -5.00 -2.03 -14.53
N ASP A 47 -6.23 -1.61 -14.80
CA ASP A 47 -6.61 -0.19 -14.85
C ASP A 47 -6.43 0.49 -13.48
N THR A 48 -6.84 -0.19 -12.41
CA THR A 48 -6.61 0.29 -11.04
C THR A 48 -5.12 0.40 -10.75
N LEU A 49 -4.34 -0.62 -11.09
CA LEU A 49 -2.90 -0.60 -10.85
C LEU A 49 -2.22 0.53 -11.64
N ALA A 50 -2.57 0.68 -12.93
CA ALA A 50 -2.04 1.72 -13.81
C ALA A 50 -2.44 3.15 -13.39
N ALA A 51 -3.54 3.32 -12.64
CA ALA A 51 -3.92 4.61 -12.09
C ALA A 51 -3.16 4.96 -10.79
N VAL A 52 -2.42 4.02 -10.22
CA VAL A 52 -1.65 4.18 -8.97
C VAL A 52 -0.15 4.40 -9.23
N VAL A 53 0.40 3.92 -10.36
CA VAL A 53 1.81 4.10 -10.79
C VAL A 53 1.94 5.19 -11.85
#